data_AF-A0A1V5IYV7-F1
#
_entry.id   AF-A0A1V5IYV7-F1
#
_cell.length_a   1.000
_cell.length_b   1.000
_cell.length_c   1.000
_cell.angle_alpha   90.00
_cell.angle_beta   90.00
_cell.angle_gamma   90.00
#
_symmetry.space_group_name_H-M   'P 1'
#
loop_
_entity.id
_entity.type
_entity.pdbx_description
1 polymer ?
#
loop_
_entity_poly.entity_id
_entity_poly.type
_entity_poly.pdbx_seq_one_letter_code
_entity_poly.pdbx_strand_id
1 'polypeptide(L)' 'MSRIKTLVEATYEEDGEERKGSYWLLHWGLKYDLLPDSYGKLVPVHYTVGICQNIQTGGIEMFLPDQLRVEGVVVNGELQ' A
#
# COMPACT_ATOMS: atom_id res chain seq x y z
N MET A 1 10.72 2.19 -23.74
CA MET A 1 9.78 1.52 -22.82
C MET A 1 8.88 2.57 -22.24
N SER A 2 7.56 2.46 -22.41
CA SER A 2 6.59 3.35 -21.74
C SER A 2 6.70 3.13 -20.23
N ARG A 3 6.84 4.22 -19.46
CA ARG A 3 6.75 4.15 -17.99
C ARG A 3 5.28 4.16 -17.63
N ILE A 4 4.73 2.97 -17.38
CA ILE A 4 3.37 2.77 -16.87
C ILE A 4 3.47 2.70 -15.35
N LYS A 5 2.72 3.55 -14.64
CA LYS A 5 2.62 3.51 -13.18
C LYS A 5 1.15 3.50 -12.77
N THR A 6 0.79 2.66 -11.81
CA THR A 6 -0.56 2.66 -11.25
C THR A 6 -0.63 3.65 -10.09
N LEU A 7 -1.52 4.63 -10.19
CA LEU A 7 -1.82 5.59 -9.13
C LEU A 7 -2.87 5.00 -8.18
N VAL A 8 -2.58 5.05 -6.89
CA VAL A 8 -3.50 4.60 -5.85
C VAL A 8 -3.63 5.65 -4.75
N GLU A 9 -4.83 5.80 -4.21
CA GLU A 9 -5.08 6.45 -2.92
C GLU A 9 -5.00 5.38 -1.84
N ALA A 10 -4.16 5.59 -0.82
CA ALA A 10 -4.13 4.75 0.37
C ALA A 10 -4.87 5.45 1.51
N THR A 11 -5.74 4.71 2.21
CA THR A 11 -6.41 5.15 3.43
C THR A 11 -5.85 4.38 4.62
N TYR A 12 -5.31 5.09 5.62
CA TYR A 12 -4.64 4.49 6.78
C TYR A 12 -4.87 5.30 8.05
N GLU A 13 -4.69 4.67 9.20
CA GLU A 13 -4.81 5.32 10.50
C GLU A 13 -3.44 5.79 10.97
N GLU A 14 -3.36 7.06 11.37
CA GLU A 14 -2.16 7.67 11.96
C GLU A 14 -2.60 8.52 13.15
N ASP A 15 -2.04 8.27 14.33
CA ASP A 15 -2.39 8.93 15.59
C ASP A 15 -3.90 8.89 15.93
N GLY A 16 -4.61 7.83 15.50
CA GLY A 16 -6.05 7.66 15.73
C GLY A 16 -6.94 8.43 14.76
N GLU A 17 -6.37 9.09 13.74
CA GLU A 17 -7.11 9.77 12.68
C GLU A 17 -6.97 9.04 11.34
N GLU A 18 -8.05 9.00 10.56
CA GLU A 18 -7.99 8.52 9.17
C GLU A 18 -7.24 9.54 8.29
N ARG A 19 -6.19 9.07 7.63
CA ARG A 19 -5.39 9.80 6.66
C ARG A 19 -5.53 9.19 5.29
N LYS A 20 -5.34 10.04 4.28
CA LYS A 20 -5.32 9.65 2.86
C LYS A 20 -4.08 10.21 2.21
N GLY A 21 -3.46 9.41 1.33
CA GLY A 21 -2.30 9.84 0.56
C GLY A 21 -2.28 9.19 -0.81
N SER A 22 -1.63 9.87 -1.76
CA SER A 22 -1.45 9.36 -3.12
C SER A 22 -0.10 8.66 -3.27
N TYR A 23 -0.12 7.48 -3.86
CA TYR A 23 1.04 6.60 -4.00
C TYR A 23 1.14 6.00 -5.41
N TRP A 24 2.37 5.67 -5.81
CA TRP A 24 2.60 4.75 -6.91
C TRP A 24 2.60 3.32 -6.39
N LEU A 25 1.70 2.46 -6.87
CA LEU A 25 1.78 1.03 -6.61
C LEU A 25 2.96 0.45 -7.41
N LEU A 26 3.97 -0.05 -6.71
CA LEU A 26 5.17 -0.61 -7.33
C LEU A 26 5.02 -2.09 -7.64
N HIS A 27 4.57 -2.88 -6.64
CA HIS A 27 4.27 -4.30 -6.80
C HIS A 27 3.40 -4.83 -5.66
N TRP A 28 2.81 -6.01 -5.87
CA TRP A 28 2.22 -6.81 -4.80
C TRP A 28 3.28 -7.69 -4.17
N GLY A 29 3.22 -7.85 -2.84
CA GLY A 29 4.17 -8.66 -2.07
C GLY A 29 3.47 -9.45 -0.97
N LEU A 30 4.27 -10.23 -0.24
CA LEU A 30 3.85 -10.93 0.97
C LEU A 30 4.60 -10.34 2.16
N LYS A 31 3.87 -9.95 3.20
CA LYS A 31 4.44 -9.57 4.49
C LYS A 31 4.34 -10.76 5.44
N TYR A 32 5.44 -11.03 6.14
CA TYR A 32 5.47 -11.96 7.27
C TYR A 32 5.30 -11.16 8.57
N ASP A 33 4.43 -11.64 9.47
CA ASP A 33 4.25 -11.05 10.79
C ASP A 33 3.92 -12.11 11.85
N LEU A 34 4.09 -11.76 13.13
CA LEU A 34 3.68 -12.56 14.27
C LEU A 34 2.46 -11.90 14.92
N LEU A 35 1.27 -12.45 14.67
CA LEU A 35 0.03 -11.91 15.23
C LEU A 35 -0.42 -12.72 16.45
N PRO A 36 -0.98 -12.09 17.50
CA PRO A 36 -1.57 -12.81 18.62
C PRO A 36 -2.86 -13.51 18.20
N ASP A 37 -3.04 -14.76 18.61
CA ASP A 37 -4.32 -15.46 18.52
C ASP A 37 -5.29 -15.03 19.64
N SER A 38 -6.47 -15.65 19.71
CA SER A 38 -7.49 -15.38 20.74
C SER A 38 -7.03 -15.67 22.18
N TYR A 39 -5.93 -16.38 22.36
CA TYR A 39 -5.33 -16.72 23.66
C TYR A 39 -4.05 -15.93 23.92
N GLY A 40 -3.69 -14.97 23.05
CA GLY A 40 -2.48 -14.15 23.16
C GLY A 40 -1.20 -14.85 22.72
N LYS A 41 -1.28 -16.04 22.12
CA LYS A 41 -0.11 -16.74 21.58
C LYS A 41 0.24 -16.16 20.21
N LEU A 42 1.51 -15.80 20.02
CA LEU A 42 2.01 -15.32 18.73
C LEU A 42 2.05 -16.46 17.71
N VAL A 43 1.38 -16.25 16.58
CA VAL A 43 1.33 -17.18 15.44
C VAL A 43 1.94 -16.53 14.18
N PRO A 44 2.77 -17.27 13.42
CA PRO A 44 3.32 -16.78 12.17
C PRO A 44 2.24 -16.72 11.09
N VAL A 45 2.13 -15.57 10.44
CA VAL A 45 1.20 -15.37 9.32
C VAL A 45 1.93 -14.72 8.15
N HIS A 46 1.44 -15.05 6.94
CA HIS A 46 1.82 -14.35 5.72
C HIS A 46 0.57 -13.80 5.08
N TYR A 47 0.63 -12.54 4.65
CA TYR A 47 -0.51 -11.90 3.98
C TYR A 47 -0.05 -10.95 2.88
N THR A 48 -0.93 -10.76 1.90
CA THR A 48 -0.67 -9.91 0.75
C THR A 48 -0.68 -8.43 1.15
N VAL A 49 0.29 -7.68 0.62
CA VAL A 49 0.38 -6.22 0.77
C VAL A 49 0.71 -5.57 -0.57
N GLY A 50 0.23 -4.34 -0.78
CA GLY A 50 0.73 -3.46 -1.83
C GLY A 50 1.97 -2.72 -1.33
N ILE A 51 3.05 -2.78 -2.11
CA ILE A 51 4.27 -2.00 -1.85
C ILE A 51 4.21 -0.74 -2.71
N CYS A 52 4.17 0.40 -2.02
CA CYS A 52 3.78 1.68 -2.58
C CYS A 52 4.86 2.72 -2.34
N GLN A 53 5.06 3.64 -3.29
CA GLN A 53 5.93 4.80 -3.12
C GLN A 53 5.10 6.06 -2.96
N ASN A 54 5.31 6.77 -1.86
CA ASN A 54 4.68 8.07 -1.60
C ASN A 54 5.11 9.07 -2.68
N ILE A 55 4.15 9.75 -3.30
CA ILE A 55 4.44 10.66 -4.42
C ILE A 55 5.17 11.93 -3.95
N GLN A 56 4.90 12.37 -2.72
CA GLN A 56 5.47 13.61 -2.18
C GLN A 56 6.84 13.37 -1.55
N THR A 57 6.97 12.32 -0.73
CA THR A 57 8.18 12.08 0.07
C THR A 57 9.14 11.09 -0.60
N GLY A 58 8.67 10.29 -1.55
CA GLY A 58 9.43 9.19 -2.16
C GLY A 58 9.61 7.97 -1.25
N GLY A 59 9.05 8.00 -0.02
CA GLY A 59 9.11 6.91 0.95
C GLY A 59 8.41 5.65 0.44
N ILE A 60 8.91 4.48 0.86
CA ILE A 60 8.31 3.18 0.54
C ILE A 60 7.48 2.71 1.74
N GLU A 61 6.22 2.44 1.48
CA GLU A 61 5.23 2.07 2.48
C GLU A 61 4.45 0.84 2.02
N MET A 62 3.91 0.09 2.98
CA MET A 62 3.14 -1.13 2.73
C MET A 62 1.71 -0.95 3.21
N PHE A 63 0.76 -1.26 2.35
CA PHE A 63 -0.67 -1.18 2.65
C PHE A 63 -1.34 -2.52 2.41
N LEU A 64 -2.35 -2.83 3.22
CA LEU A 64 -3.24 -3.94 2.94
C LEU A 64 -4.07 -3.64 1.68
N PRO A 65 -4.52 -4.66 0.93
CA PRO A 65 -5.26 -4.44 -0.31
C PRO A 65 -6.55 -3.62 -0.15
N ASP A 66 -7.24 -3.75 0.98
CA ASP A 66 -8.47 -3.02 1.31
C ASP A 66 -8.24 -1.54 1.63
N GLN A 67 -7.01 -1.17 1.98
CA GLN A 67 -6.61 0.23 2.19
C GLN A 67 -6.37 0.98 0.88
N LEU A 68 -6.28 0.28 -0.26
CA LEU A 68 -5.90 0.86 -1.54
C LEU A 68 -7.10 1.02 -2.48
N ARG A 69 -7.25 2.23 -3.03
CA ARG A 69 -8.16 2.51 -4.14
C ARG A 69 -7.36 2.90 -5.38
N VAL A 70 -7.58 2.21 -6.50
CA VAL A 70 -6.97 2.60 -7.78
C VAL A 70 -7.64 3.86 -8.31
N GLU A 71 -6.83 4.89 -8.61
CA GLU A 71 -7.33 6.15 -9.16
C GLU A 71 -7.08 6.27 -10.67
N GLY A 72 -6.09 5.56 -11.20
CA GLY A 72 -5.83 5.49 -12.63
C GLY A 72 -4.45 4.95 -12.96
N VAL A 73 -4.11 5.00 -14.25
CA VAL A 73 -2.80 4.58 -14.74
C VAL A 73 -2.12 5.75 -15.41
N VAL A 74 -0.91 6.07 -14.99
CA VAL A 74 -0.10 7.12 -15.60
C VAL A 74 0.79 6.51 -16.68
N VAL A 75 0.62 6.97 -17.90
CA VAL A 75 1.41 6.57 -19.08
C VAL A 75 2.15 7.79 -19.58
N ASN A 76 3.48 7.72 -19.59
CA ASN A 76 4.36 8.83 -20.03
C ASN A 76 4.13 10.17 -19.30
N GLY A 77 3.59 10.14 -18.08
CA GLY A 77 3.33 11.33 -17.27
C GLY A 77 1.89 11.86 -17.37
N GLU A 78 1.05 11.26 -18.20
CA GLU A 78 -0.38 11.61 -18.32
C GLU A 78 -1.25 10.54 -17.66
N LEU A 79 -2.21 10.96 -16.84
CA LEU A 79 -3.21 10.08 -16.23
C LEU A 79 -4.24 9.67 -17.29
N GLN A 80 -4.46 8.36 -17.43
CA GLN A 80 -5.43 7.74 -18.35
C GLN A 80 -6.66 7.27 -17.58
#